data_AF-A0A833M8Y3-F1
#
_entry.id   AF-A0A833M8Y3-F1
#
_cell.length_a   1.000
_cell.length_b   1.000
_cell.length_c   1.000
_cell.angle_alpha   90.00
_cell.angle_beta   90.00
_cell.angle_gamma   90.00
#
_symmetry.space_group_name_H-M   'P 1'
#
loop_
_entity.id
_entity.type
_entity.pdbx_description
1 polymer ?
#
loop_
_entity_poly.entity_id
_entity_poly.type
_entity_poly.pdbx_seq_one_letter_code
_entity_poly.pdbx_strand_id
1 'polypeptide(L)'
;MKKKLILILMVVMLSLTTQSFALIIPGYEGGISNEMLYQEVIFVTGEAILLEGTLDVRKTERDNSGTERYTYRLENLEKGAELSRTVNLSKTIEVIGDQKTEVYTVTSFRETIEVNGVNYEVDQRNMQWSKSNVFQTKPGVTYFAGNWNGRKHYTVNDGEGKLMVETMGTLVGYDQHWGRTENQTLEHYLQYEGTGEDAITWEATAKVEAVHNRTMDYSYEANNPTQISFRGGFVITQQEENVLKVSYDLPRLEEDGSVKSQRNIDTVSFSLDTNPTNQRLIIPAMRDVSGHWAEENILLLASLGAVYPDSTNFGPSLEMTRGDFARAVAVAMGLPVEEPPTQQRSVTTVEETPLFLDVNSDDENAKYIKAVTEKGIMNGKGHGRFYPNDSLTKAEATVVLIRLLGFEDLAPIQQYSTGFSDDSQLPNWGKDCVYVAKELGLVQGSGNYFYPNKALTKAEAVTMLTNLINYLQYELRFDYRENLLNY
;
A
#
# COMPACT_ATOMS: atom_id res chain seq x y z
N MET A 1 40.62 -35.73 13.97
CA MET A 1 39.42 -36.28 13.30
C MET A 1 38.13 -35.79 13.96
N LYS A 2 37.49 -34.78 13.34
CA LYS A 2 36.05 -34.68 13.03
C LYS A 2 35.01 -35.14 14.07
N LYS A 3 34.19 -34.17 14.51
CA LYS A 3 32.70 -34.10 14.46
C LYS A 3 32.29 -32.78 15.15
N LYS A 4 32.24 -31.63 14.45
CA LYS A 4 31.03 -31.03 13.85
C LYS A 4 29.73 -31.42 14.58
N LEU A 5 29.23 -30.53 15.45
CA LEU A 5 27.80 -30.36 15.66
C LEU A 5 27.46 -28.89 15.41
N ILE A 6 26.60 -28.69 14.43
CA ILE A 6 26.19 -27.42 13.86
C ILE A 6 25.20 -26.78 14.84
N LEU A 7 25.54 -25.61 15.38
CA LEU A 7 24.59 -24.74 16.05
C LEU A 7 23.78 -24.07 14.93
N ILE A 8 22.58 -24.60 14.64
CA ILE A 8 21.62 -23.93 13.77
C ILE A 8 21.12 -22.72 14.54
N LEU A 9 21.67 -21.57 14.18
CA LEU A 9 21.23 -20.25 14.61
C LEU A 9 19.88 -19.97 13.91
N MET A 10 18.79 -20.50 14.46
CA MET A 10 17.44 -20.14 14.03
C MET A 10 17.04 -18.84 14.73
N VAL A 11 17.65 -17.73 14.29
CA VAL A 11 17.09 -16.40 14.52
C VAL A 11 15.89 -16.30 13.58
N VAL A 12 14.73 -16.75 14.07
CA VAL A 12 13.47 -16.28 13.52
C VAL A 12 13.41 -14.80 13.89
N MET A 13 13.68 -13.94 12.92
CA MET A 13 13.25 -12.55 12.99
C MET A 13 11.72 -12.57 13.14
N LEU A 14 11.22 -12.57 14.37
CA LEU A 14 9.96 -11.88 14.65
C LEU A 14 10.31 -10.39 14.69
N SER A 15 10.54 -9.81 13.52
CA SER A 15 10.34 -8.39 13.33
C SER A 15 8.83 -8.19 13.20
N LEU A 16 8.13 -8.17 14.34
CA LEU A 16 6.91 -7.37 14.45
C LEU A 16 7.39 -5.91 14.41
N THR A 17 7.77 -5.45 13.23
CA THR A 17 7.78 -4.01 12.98
C THR A 17 6.33 -3.60 13.12
N THR A 18 6.02 -2.78 14.13
CA THR A 18 4.91 -1.86 14.04
C THR A 18 4.93 -1.32 12.61
N GLN A 19 3.90 -1.62 11.80
CA GLN A 19 3.83 -1.12 10.44
C GLN A 19 4.03 0.39 10.52
N SER A 20 5.22 0.82 10.13
CA SER A 20 5.53 2.21 9.94
C SER A 20 4.65 2.62 8.78
N PHE A 21 3.69 3.52 9.02
CA PHE A 21 2.85 4.18 8.01
C PHE A 21 3.68 5.10 7.11
N ALA A 22 4.91 4.71 6.78
CA ALA A 22 5.82 5.47 5.95
C ALA A 22 5.49 5.18 4.50
N LEU A 23 5.36 6.25 3.72
CA LEU A 23 5.51 6.16 2.28
C LEU A 23 6.86 5.47 2.00
N ILE A 24 6.80 4.42 1.18
CA ILE A 24 7.98 3.76 0.63
C ILE A 24 8.04 4.23 -0.82
N ILE A 25 8.18 5.53 -1.03
CA ILE A 25 8.83 6.03 -2.24
C ILE A 25 10.31 5.81 -1.98
N PRO A 26 11.02 5.11 -2.87
CA PRO A 26 12.43 4.84 -2.64
C PRO A 26 13.23 6.12 -2.46
N GLY A 27 12.88 7.17 -3.20
CA GLY A 27 13.43 8.52 -3.08
C GLY A 27 12.39 9.61 -2.82
N TYR A 28 12.77 10.87 -3.04
CA TYR A 28 11.83 12.00 -2.97
C TYR A 28 11.55 12.65 -4.34
N GLU A 29 12.34 12.34 -5.39
CA GLU A 29 12.28 12.90 -6.76
C GLU A 29 11.54 11.99 -7.77
N GLY A 30 10.70 11.06 -7.30
CA GLY A 30 9.87 10.24 -8.19
C GLY A 30 10.63 9.27 -9.10
N GLY A 31 11.75 8.72 -8.61
CA GLY A 31 12.41 7.57 -9.24
C GLY A 31 11.79 6.24 -8.81
N ILE A 32 12.20 5.16 -9.49
CA ILE A 32 11.77 3.78 -9.21
C ILE A 32 12.92 2.95 -8.66
N SER A 33 12.62 1.88 -7.92
CA SER A 33 13.63 0.98 -7.39
C SER A 33 13.17 -0.46 -7.30
N ASN A 34 14.11 -1.39 -7.28
CA ASN A 34 13.90 -2.76 -6.80
C ASN A 34 14.89 -3.07 -5.66
N GLU A 35 15.14 -4.35 -5.37
CA GLU A 35 15.97 -4.78 -4.25
C GLU A 35 17.44 -4.35 -4.36
N MET A 36 17.90 -3.98 -5.56
CA MET A 36 19.32 -3.76 -5.88
C MET A 36 19.60 -2.38 -6.48
N LEU A 37 18.64 -1.82 -7.22
CA LEU A 37 18.85 -0.68 -8.12
C LEU A 37 17.80 0.39 -7.88
N TYR A 38 18.23 1.65 -7.99
CA TYR A 38 17.37 2.82 -8.13
C TYR A 38 17.60 3.48 -9.49
N GLN A 39 16.53 3.97 -10.11
CA GLN A 39 16.55 4.68 -11.38
C GLN A 39 15.75 5.99 -11.30
N GLU A 40 16.31 7.07 -11.87
CA GLU A 40 15.60 8.35 -12.08
C GLU A 40 16.07 9.01 -13.37
N VAL A 41 15.29 9.97 -13.88
CA VAL A 41 15.66 10.72 -15.10
C VAL A 41 16.03 12.15 -14.73
N ILE A 42 17.12 12.64 -15.31
CA ILE A 42 17.54 14.05 -15.21
C ILE A 42 17.36 14.77 -16.54
N PHE A 43 17.22 16.10 -16.49
CA PHE A 43 16.84 16.94 -17.65
C PHE A 43 17.80 18.12 -17.89
N VAL A 44 19.02 18.08 -17.33
CA VAL A 44 19.89 19.25 -17.24
C VAL A 44 20.61 19.63 -18.55
N THR A 45 20.60 18.76 -19.58
CA THR A 45 21.41 18.89 -20.81
C THR A 45 20.62 19.00 -22.11
N GLY A 46 19.29 19.17 -22.07
CA GLY A 46 18.43 19.16 -23.26
C GLY A 46 18.09 17.75 -23.79
N GLU A 47 18.63 16.72 -23.16
CA GLU A 47 18.24 15.32 -23.32
C GLU A 47 17.75 14.79 -21.96
N ALA A 48 16.75 13.90 -22.00
CA ALA A 48 16.33 13.15 -20.83
C ALA A 48 17.29 11.97 -20.62
N ILE A 49 18.05 12.00 -19.52
CA ILE A 49 19.06 10.98 -19.23
C ILE A 49 18.58 10.12 -18.06
N LEU A 50 18.35 8.84 -18.32
CA LEU A 50 18.12 7.84 -17.27
C LEU A 50 19.43 7.59 -16.53
N LEU A 51 19.43 7.79 -15.22
CA LEU A 51 20.52 7.42 -14.33
C LEU A 51 20.12 6.21 -13.51
N GLU A 52 21.09 5.36 -13.19
CA GLU A 52 20.87 4.19 -12.34
C GLU A 52 21.97 4.03 -11.29
N GLY A 53 21.64 3.43 -10.15
CA GLY A 53 22.62 3.18 -9.10
C GLY A 53 22.00 2.89 -7.74
N THR A 54 22.55 3.48 -6.69
CA THR A 54 22.20 3.16 -5.30
C THR A 54 21.49 4.30 -4.59
N LEU A 55 20.57 3.91 -3.69
CA LEU A 55 19.86 4.80 -2.80
C LEU A 55 19.86 4.25 -1.36
N ASP A 56 20.53 4.97 -0.46
CA ASP A 56 20.51 4.68 0.99
C ASP A 56 19.51 5.62 1.67
N VAL A 57 18.53 5.03 2.36
CA VAL A 57 17.49 5.76 3.09
C VAL A 57 17.61 5.46 4.57
N ARG A 58 17.69 6.53 5.39
CA ARG A 58 17.69 6.43 6.85
C ARG A 58 16.57 7.27 7.42
N LYS A 59 15.65 6.64 8.12
CA LYS A 59 14.49 7.29 8.74
C LYS A 59 14.59 7.18 10.25
N THR A 60 14.22 8.25 10.94
CA THR A 60 14.02 8.26 12.39
C THR A 60 12.72 8.95 12.69
N GLU A 61 11.99 8.44 13.67
CA GLU A 61 10.72 8.99 14.11
C GLU A 61 10.69 8.98 15.64
N ARG A 62 10.25 10.10 16.22
CA ARG A 62 10.10 10.30 17.67
C ARG A 62 8.91 11.20 17.91
N ASP A 63 7.90 10.64 18.58
CA ASP A 63 6.66 11.32 18.94
C ASP A 63 6.05 12.03 17.72
N ASN A 64 6.01 13.36 17.74
CA ASN A 64 5.40 14.21 16.71
C ASN A 64 6.41 14.73 15.68
N SER A 65 7.57 14.10 15.54
CA SER A 65 8.63 14.55 14.65
C SER A 65 9.46 13.41 14.08
N GLY A 66 10.17 13.65 12.99
CA GLY A 66 11.10 12.70 12.43
C GLY A 66 12.15 13.35 11.54
N THR A 67 13.16 12.57 11.16
CA THR A 67 14.12 12.97 10.14
C THR A 67 14.32 11.86 9.13
N GLU A 68 14.55 12.24 7.89
CA GLU A 68 14.85 11.32 6.80
C GLU A 68 16.10 11.79 6.07
N ARG A 69 17.01 10.86 5.81
CA ARG A 69 18.20 11.09 5.02
C ARG A 69 18.18 10.20 3.80
N TYR A 70 18.35 10.80 2.63
CA TYR A 70 18.49 10.12 1.35
C TYR A 70 19.89 10.35 0.80
N THR A 71 20.56 9.30 0.37
CA THR A 71 21.88 9.38 -0.26
C THR A 71 21.86 8.62 -1.59
N TYR A 72 22.08 9.33 -2.68
CA TYR A 72 22.06 8.81 -4.05
C TYR A 72 23.48 8.78 -4.62
N ARG A 73 23.78 7.70 -5.34
CA ARG A 73 24.95 7.60 -6.22
C ARG A 73 24.51 6.91 -7.50
N LEU A 74 24.29 7.69 -8.55
CA LEU A 74 23.74 7.24 -9.81
C LEU A 74 24.66 7.61 -10.96
N GLU A 75 24.63 6.83 -12.02
CA GLU A 75 25.42 7.05 -13.22
C GLU A 75 24.68 6.62 -14.49
N ASN A 76 25.15 7.11 -15.62
CA ASN A 76 24.89 6.56 -16.95
C ASN A 76 26.21 6.60 -17.72
N LEU A 77 26.84 5.44 -17.86
CA LEU A 77 28.15 5.30 -18.50
C LEU A 77 28.13 5.64 -19.99
N GLU A 78 27.02 5.37 -20.69
CA GLU A 78 26.89 5.66 -22.12
C GLU A 78 26.81 7.16 -22.39
N LYS A 79 26.17 7.91 -21.49
CA LYS A 79 25.99 9.36 -21.58
C LYS A 79 27.06 10.17 -20.85
N GLY A 80 28.01 9.50 -20.19
CA GLY A 80 29.04 10.15 -19.37
C GLY A 80 28.42 11.02 -18.28
N ALA A 81 27.35 10.52 -17.64
CA ALA A 81 26.58 11.27 -16.66
C ALA A 81 26.69 10.64 -15.26
N GLU A 82 26.87 11.47 -14.24
CA GLU A 82 26.94 11.05 -12.83
C GLU A 82 26.10 11.98 -11.95
N LEU A 83 25.48 11.43 -10.91
CA LEU A 83 24.74 12.16 -9.90
C LEU A 83 25.11 11.69 -8.49
N SER A 84 25.56 12.64 -7.68
CA SER A 84 25.77 12.45 -6.25
C SER A 84 24.87 13.40 -5.49
N ARG A 85 23.95 12.86 -4.69
CA ARG A 85 22.97 13.65 -3.93
C ARG A 85 22.89 13.19 -2.48
N THR A 86 22.83 14.14 -1.55
CA THR A 86 22.50 13.88 -0.14
C THR A 86 21.46 14.89 0.33
N VAL A 87 20.33 14.39 0.82
CA VAL A 87 19.22 15.22 1.29
C VAL A 87 18.88 14.83 2.71
N ASN A 88 18.75 15.82 3.58
CA ASN A 88 18.24 15.62 4.93
C ASN A 88 16.95 16.41 5.10
N LEU A 89 15.88 15.72 5.46
CA LEU A 89 14.56 16.27 5.70
C LEU A 89 14.23 16.17 7.19
N SER A 90 13.53 17.16 7.71
CA SER A 90 12.79 17.06 8.97
C SER A 90 11.32 17.00 8.67
N LYS A 91 10.58 16.17 9.42
CA LYS A 91 9.13 16.11 9.37
C LYS A 91 8.50 16.44 10.73
N THR A 92 7.38 17.14 10.69
CA THR A 92 6.46 17.30 11.82
C THR A 92 5.24 16.44 11.56
N ILE A 93 4.75 15.77 12.59
CA ILE A 93 3.61 14.85 12.53
C ILE A 93 2.51 15.38 13.43
N GLU A 94 1.29 15.42 12.92
CA GLU A 94 0.09 15.70 13.69
C GLU A 94 -0.91 14.56 13.48
N VAL A 95 -1.55 14.09 14.56
CA VAL A 95 -2.52 13.00 14.52
C VAL A 95 -3.81 13.49 15.17
N ILE A 96 -4.91 13.41 14.42
CA ILE A 96 -6.26 13.76 14.87
C ILE A 96 -7.19 12.60 14.48
N GLY A 97 -7.63 11.82 15.46
CA GLY A 97 -8.49 10.66 15.19
C GLY A 97 -7.81 9.63 14.30
N ASP A 98 -8.43 9.28 13.18
CA ASP A 98 -7.91 8.37 12.15
C ASP A 98 -7.02 9.07 11.12
N GLN A 99 -6.84 10.38 11.23
CA GLN A 99 -6.06 11.19 10.30
C GLN A 99 -4.66 11.49 10.86
N LYS A 100 -3.64 11.30 10.03
CA LYS A 100 -2.26 11.72 10.29
C LYS A 100 -1.84 12.70 9.19
N THR A 101 -1.23 13.82 9.55
CA THR A 101 -0.55 14.69 8.59
C THR A 101 0.95 14.68 8.84
N GLU A 102 1.72 14.77 7.77
CA GLU A 102 3.18 14.86 7.83
C GLU A 102 3.64 16.02 6.96
N VAL A 103 4.33 16.98 7.58
CA VAL A 103 4.89 18.14 6.86
C VAL A 103 6.40 18.04 6.89
N TYR A 104 7.01 17.93 5.71
CA TYR A 104 8.43 17.80 5.51
C TYR A 104 9.03 19.12 5.07
N THR A 105 10.22 19.41 5.59
CA THR A 105 11.05 20.56 5.24
C THR A 105 12.48 20.10 5.02
N VAL A 106 13.16 20.73 4.07
CA VAL A 106 14.58 20.46 3.84
C VAL A 106 15.43 21.12 4.94
N THR A 107 16.32 20.34 5.53
CA THR A 107 17.30 20.84 6.53
C THR A 107 18.67 21.03 5.92
N SER A 108 19.06 20.16 4.98
CA SER A 108 20.24 20.34 4.16
C SER A 108 20.12 19.54 2.87
N PHE A 109 20.80 20.04 1.84
CA PHE A 109 20.76 19.48 0.52
C PHE A 109 22.11 19.66 -0.15
N ARG A 110 22.61 18.60 -0.77
CA ARG A 110 23.82 18.63 -1.58
C ARG A 110 23.56 17.80 -2.81
N GLU A 111 23.88 18.35 -3.97
CA GLU A 111 23.69 17.69 -5.25
C GLU A 111 24.75 18.21 -6.21
N THR A 112 25.37 17.25 -6.89
CA THR A 112 26.30 17.49 -7.98
C THR A 112 25.89 16.56 -9.10
N ILE A 113 25.74 17.13 -10.30
CA ILE A 113 25.46 16.41 -11.53
C ILE A 113 26.58 16.73 -12.50
N GLU A 114 27.23 15.72 -13.03
CA GLU A 114 28.22 15.88 -14.09
C GLU A 114 27.69 15.21 -15.35
N VAL A 115 27.72 15.90 -16.49
CA VAL A 115 27.36 15.31 -17.78
C VAL A 115 28.36 15.75 -18.83
N ASN A 116 29.12 14.80 -19.38
CA ASN A 116 30.15 15.06 -20.40
C ASN A 116 31.13 16.19 -20.01
N GLY A 117 31.52 16.26 -18.74
CA GLY A 117 32.44 17.27 -18.20
C GLY A 117 31.81 18.62 -17.84
N VAL A 118 30.50 18.81 -18.05
CA VAL A 118 29.76 19.97 -17.54
C VAL A 118 29.25 19.65 -16.15
N ASN A 119 29.62 20.46 -15.17
CA ASN A 119 29.24 20.29 -13.77
C ASN A 119 28.06 21.19 -13.40
N TYR A 120 27.07 20.64 -12.70
CA TYR A 120 25.93 21.35 -12.14
C TYR A 120 25.94 21.17 -10.63
N GLU A 121 26.26 22.22 -9.89
CA GLU A 121 26.29 22.20 -8.43
C GLU A 121 25.15 23.04 -7.85
N VAL A 122 24.36 22.43 -6.96
CA VAL A 122 23.22 23.12 -6.34
C VAL A 122 23.67 24.19 -5.33
N ASP A 123 23.09 25.38 -5.42
CA ASP A 123 23.21 26.42 -4.40
C ASP A 123 22.35 26.07 -3.18
N GLN A 124 23.02 25.54 -2.16
CA GLN A 124 22.39 25.08 -0.92
C GLN A 124 21.63 26.19 -0.17
N ARG A 125 21.95 27.47 -0.40
CA ARG A 125 21.33 28.60 0.35
C ARG A 125 20.01 29.04 -0.26
N ASN A 126 19.81 28.79 -1.55
CA ASN A 126 18.66 29.27 -2.31
C ASN A 126 17.66 28.16 -2.65
N MET A 127 17.85 26.97 -2.08
CA MET A 127 16.92 25.87 -2.26
C MET A 127 15.67 26.07 -1.40
N GLN A 128 14.51 25.88 -2.03
CA GLN A 128 13.22 25.82 -1.35
C GLN A 128 12.61 24.45 -1.60
N TRP A 129 12.13 23.78 -0.55
CA TRP A 129 11.48 22.49 -0.69
C TRP A 129 10.54 22.23 0.48
N SER A 130 9.32 21.80 0.18
CA SER A 130 8.37 21.33 1.17
C SER A 130 7.48 20.25 0.59
N LYS A 131 7.11 19.27 1.42
CA LYS A 131 6.13 18.22 1.10
C LYS A 131 5.14 18.11 2.24
N SER A 132 3.88 17.93 1.92
CA SER A 132 2.82 17.69 2.90
C SER A 132 2.03 16.47 2.48
N ASN A 133 1.85 15.54 3.40
CA ASN A 133 1.03 14.36 3.20
C ASN A 133 -0.09 14.32 4.23
N VAL A 134 -1.24 13.81 3.81
CA VAL A 134 -2.32 13.40 4.68
C VAL A 134 -2.55 11.90 4.50
N PHE A 135 -2.75 11.21 5.61
CA PHE A 135 -3.09 9.81 5.68
C PHE A 135 -4.42 9.70 6.43
N GLN A 136 -5.32 8.88 5.92
CA GLN A 136 -6.55 8.50 6.59
C GLN A 136 -6.54 6.99 6.82
N THR A 137 -6.42 6.58 8.08
CA THR A 137 -6.26 5.18 8.47
C THR A 137 -7.61 4.58 8.79
N LYS A 138 -8.16 3.85 7.84
CA LYS A 138 -9.36 3.05 8.04
C LYS A 138 -8.96 1.67 8.57
N PRO A 139 -9.91 0.91 9.14
CA PRO A 139 -9.58 -0.33 9.83
C PRO A 139 -8.83 -1.38 9.01
N GLY A 140 -9.11 -1.49 7.70
CA GLY A 140 -8.47 -2.44 6.79
C GLY A 140 -7.60 -1.81 5.69
N VAL A 141 -7.54 -0.48 5.60
CA VAL A 141 -6.83 0.25 4.53
C VAL A 141 -6.43 1.64 4.99
N THR A 142 -5.25 2.10 4.61
CA THR A 142 -4.83 3.49 4.76
C THR A 142 -4.83 4.15 3.40
N TYR A 143 -5.60 5.22 3.24
CA TYR A 143 -5.52 6.09 2.05
C TYR A 143 -4.60 7.26 2.34
N PHE A 144 -3.91 7.75 1.32
CA PHE A 144 -3.07 8.92 1.47
C PHE A 144 -3.03 9.76 0.20
N ALA A 145 -2.81 11.05 0.42
CA ALA A 145 -2.57 12.01 -0.63
C ALA A 145 -1.56 13.04 -0.16
N GLY A 146 -0.88 13.69 -1.09
CA GLY A 146 0.08 14.70 -0.75
C GLY A 146 0.44 15.58 -1.93
N ASN A 147 1.15 16.65 -1.60
CA ASN A 147 1.69 17.57 -2.57
C ASN A 147 3.06 18.04 -2.09
N TRP A 148 3.89 18.43 -3.04
CA TRP A 148 5.17 19.03 -2.72
C TRP A 148 5.57 20.06 -3.77
N ASN A 149 6.40 21.00 -3.33
CA ASN A 149 6.96 22.03 -4.18
C ASN A 149 8.45 22.11 -3.91
N GLY A 150 9.22 22.33 -4.96
CA GLY A 150 10.66 22.46 -4.90
C GLY A 150 11.15 23.53 -5.87
N ARG A 151 12.22 24.22 -5.49
CA ARG A 151 13.01 25.04 -6.39
C ARG A 151 14.49 24.85 -6.09
N LYS A 152 15.23 24.45 -7.11
CA LYS A 152 16.69 24.28 -7.09
C LYS A 152 17.31 25.32 -8.01
N HIS A 153 18.45 25.86 -7.59
CA HIS A 153 19.30 26.69 -8.42
C HIS A 153 20.65 26.01 -8.51
N TYR A 154 21.11 25.72 -9.72
CA TYR A 154 22.44 25.17 -9.98
C TYR A 154 23.33 26.25 -10.55
N THR A 155 24.59 26.22 -10.12
CA THR A 155 25.68 26.89 -10.83
C THR A 155 26.26 25.89 -11.82
N VAL A 156 26.42 26.32 -13.07
CA VAL A 156 26.98 25.49 -14.14
C VAL A 156 28.45 25.85 -14.32
N ASN A 157 29.31 24.83 -14.22
CA ASN A 157 30.76 24.96 -14.12
C ASN A 157 31.15 26.01 -13.04
N ASP A 158 32.24 26.73 -13.23
CA ASP A 158 32.69 27.79 -12.32
C ASP A 158 31.94 29.13 -12.56
N GLY A 159 30.62 29.08 -12.73
CA GLY A 159 29.76 30.27 -12.89
C GLY A 159 29.46 30.68 -14.34
N GLU A 160 29.69 29.78 -15.29
CA GLU A 160 29.43 29.99 -16.72
C GLU A 160 27.93 30.01 -17.06
N GLY A 161 27.09 29.52 -16.16
CA GLY A 161 25.64 29.58 -16.29
C GLY A 161 24.90 29.30 -15.00
N LYS A 162 23.59 29.50 -15.04
CA LYS A 162 22.66 29.17 -13.97
C LYS A 162 21.51 28.35 -14.52
N LEU A 163 21.16 27.28 -13.83
CA LEU A 163 19.98 26.48 -14.12
C LEU A 163 19.02 26.55 -12.94
N MET A 164 17.80 26.99 -13.17
CA MET A 164 16.72 26.90 -12.21
C MET A 164 15.84 25.70 -12.56
N VAL A 165 15.49 24.90 -11.56
CA VAL A 165 14.54 23.79 -11.68
C VAL A 165 13.46 23.97 -10.63
N GLU A 166 12.26 24.32 -11.07
CA GLU A 166 11.06 24.36 -10.26
C GLU A 166 10.31 23.05 -10.43
N THR A 167 9.75 22.54 -9.33
CA THR A 167 9.04 21.26 -9.31
C THR A 167 7.78 21.41 -8.51
N MET A 168 6.67 20.98 -9.10
CA MET A 168 5.40 20.81 -8.42
C MET A 168 5.03 19.35 -8.51
N GLY A 169 4.58 18.76 -7.41
CA GLY A 169 4.19 17.37 -7.45
C GLY A 169 3.00 17.04 -6.59
N THR A 170 2.33 15.98 -6.99
CA THR A 170 1.19 15.39 -6.29
C THR A 170 1.46 13.91 -6.05
N LEU A 171 0.83 13.37 -5.02
CA LEU A 171 0.91 11.99 -4.62
C LEU A 171 -0.48 11.51 -4.23
N VAL A 172 -0.83 10.30 -4.60
CA VAL A 172 -2.04 9.63 -4.11
C VAL A 172 -1.84 8.12 -4.10
N GLY A 173 -2.42 7.45 -3.11
CA GLY A 173 -2.31 6.01 -3.00
C GLY A 173 -3.12 5.42 -1.84
N TYR A 174 -2.98 4.11 -1.70
CA TYR A 174 -3.53 3.34 -0.59
C TYR A 174 -2.55 2.23 -0.19
N ASP A 175 -2.62 1.79 1.07
CA ASP A 175 -1.88 0.63 1.59
C ASP A 175 -2.82 -0.26 2.41
N GLN A 176 -2.83 -1.56 2.09
CA GLN A 176 -3.61 -2.58 2.77
C GLN A 176 -2.94 -3.96 2.65
N HIS A 177 -3.48 -4.98 3.33
CA HIS A 177 -2.84 -6.28 3.46
C HIS A 177 -2.54 -6.98 2.12
N TRP A 178 -3.48 -6.95 1.18
CA TRP A 178 -3.43 -7.62 -0.12
C TRP A 178 -2.71 -6.83 -1.22
N GLY A 179 -2.29 -5.59 -0.92
CA GLY A 179 -1.65 -4.77 -1.92
C GLY A 179 -1.55 -3.31 -1.53
N ARG A 180 -0.76 -2.58 -2.31
CA ARG A 180 -0.53 -1.16 -2.14
C ARG A 180 -0.30 -0.56 -3.52
N THR A 181 -0.83 0.62 -3.76
CA THR A 181 -0.52 1.40 -4.96
C THR A 181 -0.22 2.83 -4.54
N GLU A 182 0.85 3.37 -5.10
CA GLU A 182 1.27 4.75 -4.89
C GLU A 182 1.63 5.36 -6.24
N ASN A 183 0.99 6.48 -6.58
CA ASN A 183 1.27 7.25 -7.79
C ASN A 183 1.80 8.61 -7.40
N GLN A 184 2.96 8.96 -7.97
CA GLN A 184 3.56 10.27 -7.84
C GLN A 184 3.67 10.92 -9.22
N THR A 185 3.16 12.14 -9.33
CA THR A 185 3.31 12.97 -10.54
C THR A 185 4.11 14.20 -10.20
N LEU A 186 5.20 14.42 -10.92
CA LEU A 186 6.08 15.57 -10.81
C LEU A 186 6.09 16.35 -12.11
N GLU A 187 5.88 17.64 -12.03
CA GLU A 187 6.02 18.58 -13.13
C GLU A 187 7.22 19.47 -12.86
N HIS A 188 8.20 19.40 -13.75
CA HIS A 188 9.42 20.20 -13.71
C HIS A 188 9.33 21.32 -14.74
N TYR A 189 9.71 22.52 -14.30
CA TYR A 189 10.00 23.65 -15.17
C TYR A 189 11.46 24.03 -15.01
N LEU A 190 12.20 24.04 -16.11
CA LEU A 190 13.62 24.32 -16.13
C LEU A 190 13.88 25.60 -16.91
N GLN A 191 14.75 26.46 -16.38
CA GLN A 191 15.22 27.67 -17.04
C GLN A 191 16.73 27.80 -16.89
N TYR A 192 17.43 27.84 -18.02
CA TYR A 192 18.87 28.03 -18.06
C TYR A 192 19.22 29.42 -18.58
N GLU A 193 20.23 30.03 -17.95
CA GLU A 193 20.80 31.31 -18.33
C GLU A 193 22.33 31.22 -18.32
N GLY A 194 22.96 31.28 -19.50
CA GLY A 194 24.41 31.40 -19.62
C GLY A 194 24.92 32.79 -19.21
N THR A 195 26.23 32.90 -19.02
CA THR A 195 26.91 34.19 -18.77
C THR A 195 27.89 34.52 -19.90
N GLY A 196 28.01 35.80 -20.26
CA GLY A 196 28.90 36.26 -21.33
C GLY A 196 28.17 36.92 -22.51
N GLU A 197 28.94 37.31 -23.53
CA GLU A 197 28.46 38.05 -24.71
C GLU A 197 27.66 37.15 -25.67
N ASP A 198 28.02 35.86 -25.74
CA ASP A 198 27.35 34.80 -26.52
C ASP A 198 26.46 33.88 -25.65
N ALA A 199 25.98 34.41 -24.51
CA ALA A 199 25.18 33.63 -23.57
C ALA A 199 23.88 33.12 -24.19
N ILE A 200 23.63 31.82 -24.05
CA ILE A 200 22.37 31.19 -24.45
C ILE A 200 21.38 31.16 -23.28
N THR A 201 20.10 31.15 -23.61
CA THR A 201 19.03 30.86 -22.67
C THR A 201 18.10 29.78 -23.25
N TRP A 202 17.55 28.94 -22.39
CA TRP A 202 16.55 27.97 -22.79
C TRP A 202 15.60 27.63 -21.65
N GLU A 203 14.42 27.14 -22.04
CA GLU A 203 13.38 26.68 -21.12
C GLU A 203 12.96 25.27 -21.50
N ALA A 204 12.61 24.47 -20.49
CA ALA A 204 12.19 23.09 -20.65
C ALA A 204 11.09 22.73 -19.67
N THR A 205 10.27 21.75 -20.05
CA THR A 205 9.32 21.11 -19.16
C THR A 205 9.50 19.61 -19.17
N ALA A 206 9.22 18.96 -18.04
CA ALA A 206 9.17 17.52 -17.95
C ALA A 206 8.10 17.09 -16.95
N LYS A 207 7.35 16.04 -17.28
CA LYS A 207 6.40 15.36 -16.40
C LYS A 207 6.97 13.97 -16.09
N VAL A 208 7.18 13.68 -14.81
CA VAL A 208 7.62 12.38 -14.31
C VAL A 208 6.48 11.74 -13.52
N GLU A 209 6.04 10.58 -13.97
CA GLU A 209 4.97 9.78 -13.37
C GLU A 209 5.58 8.47 -12.87
N ALA A 210 5.67 8.31 -11.56
CA ALA A 210 6.16 7.10 -10.92
C ALA A 210 5.02 6.36 -10.24
N VAL A 211 4.89 5.07 -10.56
CA VAL A 211 3.90 4.17 -9.98
C VAL A 211 4.63 3.05 -9.26
N HIS A 212 4.34 2.90 -7.97
CA HIS A 212 4.83 1.82 -7.13
C HIS A 212 3.66 0.95 -6.72
N ASN A 213 3.68 -0.31 -7.14
CA ASN A 213 2.60 -1.25 -6.89
C ASN A 213 3.14 -2.50 -6.20
N ARG A 214 2.68 -2.80 -5.00
CA ARG A 214 2.91 -4.09 -4.34
C ARG A 214 1.64 -4.92 -4.47
N THR A 215 1.75 -6.12 -5.01
CA THR A 215 0.66 -7.09 -5.07
C THR A 215 0.93 -8.24 -4.11
N MET A 216 -0.14 -8.78 -3.54
CA MET A 216 -0.13 -10.06 -2.85
C MET A 216 -1.26 -10.89 -3.44
N ASP A 217 -0.93 -11.74 -4.41
CA ASP A 217 -1.87 -12.55 -5.16
C ASP A 217 -1.90 -13.98 -4.60
N TYR A 218 -2.99 -14.72 -4.85
CA TYR A 218 -3.09 -16.14 -4.48
C TYR A 218 -3.45 -17.00 -5.69
N SER A 219 -2.88 -18.20 -5.76
CA SER A 219 -3.22 -19.21 -6.76
C SER A 219 -3.36 -20.60 -6.11
N TYR A 220 -4.21 -21.45 -6.67
CA TYR A 220 -4.26 -22.86 -6.29
C TYR A 220 -3.32 -23.68 -7.19
N GLU A 221 -2.30 -24.28 -6.59
CA GLU A 221 -1.34 -25.12 -7.29
C GLU A 221 -1.68 -26.60 -7.10
N ALA A 222 -2.21 -27.23 -8.15
CA ALA A 222 -2.50 -28.66 -8.17
C ALA A 222 -1.21 -29.49 -8.27
N ASN A 223 -1.21 -30.65 -7.65
CA ASN A 223 -0.12 -31.61 -7.77
C ASN A 223 -0.29 -32.49 -9.02
N ASN A 224 0.79 -32.67 -9.77
CA ASN A 224 0.82 -33.62 -10.89
C ASN A 224 0.73 -35.10 -10.44
N PRO A 225 1.44 -35.55 -9.37
CA PRO A 225 1.32 -36.93 -8.91
C PRO A 225 -0.03 -37.20 -8.28
N THR A 226 -0.63 -38.35 -8.58
CA THR A 226 -1.90 -38.79 -7.96
C THR A 226 -1.70 -39.65 -6.72
N GLN A 227 -0.47 -40.16 -6.47
CA GLN A 227 -0.09 -40.92 -5.28
C GLN A 227 0.52 -40.01 -4.20
N ILE A 228 -0.20 -38.97 -3.82
CA ILE A 228 0.20 -38.00 -2.80
C ILE A 228 -0.98 -37.73 -1.86
N SER A 229 -0.69 -37.41 -0.59
CA SER A 229 -1.73 -37.27 0.44
C SER A 229 -2.54 -35.97 0.36
N PHE A 230 -2.28 -35.11 -0.63
CA PHE A 230 -2.98 -33.84 -0.85
C PHE A 230 -3.05 -33.48 -2.33
N ARG A 231 -4.18 -32.92 -2.78
CA ARG A 231 -4.42 -32.62 -4.21
C ARG A 231 -3.62 -31.43 -4.74
N GLY A 232 -3.22 -30.53 -3.86
CA GLY A 232 -2.61 -29.25 -4.17
C GLY A 232 -2.69 -28.35 -2.96
N GLY A 233 -2.35 -27.08 -3.13
CA GLY A 233 -2.45 -26.09 -2.07
C GLY A 233 -2.37 -24.68 -2.62
N PHE A 234 -2.83 -23.71 -1.82
CA PHE A 234 -2.71 -22.31 -2.18
C PHE A 234 -1.27 -21.82 -2.01
N VAL A 235 -0.88 -20.92 -2.90
CA VAL A 235 0.37 -20.19 -2.85
C VAL A 235 0.04 -18.71 -2.82
N ILE A 236 0.66 -17.98 -1.90
CA ILE A 236 0.68 -16.52 -1.90
C ILE A 236 1.93 -16.08 -2.67
N THR A 237 1.75 -15.21 -3.64
CA THR A 237 2.83 -14.59 -4.42
C THR A 237 2.83 -13.10 -4.15
N GLN A 238 3.93 -12.57 -3.63
CA GLN A 238 4.11 -11.13 -3.43
C GLN A 238 5.19 -10.60 -4.37
N GLN A 239 4.86 -9.52 -5.07
CA GLN A 239 5.76 -8.83 -5.98
C GLN A 239 5.51 -7.31 -5.95
N GLU A 240 6.56 -6.54 -6.23
CA GLU A 240 6.49 -5.11 -6.51
C GLU A 240 6.78 -4.86 -7.99
N GLU A 241 5.89 -4.11 -8.62
CA GLU A 241 5.98 -3.61 -9.99
C GLU A 241 6.13 -2.09 -9.92
N ASN A 242 7.22 -1.56 -10.45
CA ASN A 242 7.50 -0.13 -10.41
C ASN A 242 7.66 0.40 -11.83
N VAL A 243 6.86 1.40 -12.19
CA VAL A 243 6.85 1.99 -13.53
C VAL A 243 7.18 3.46 -13.43
N LEU A 244 8.12 3.91 -14.26
CA LEU A 244 8.48 5.30 -14.44
C LEU A 244 8.12 5.71 -15.85
N LYS A 245 7.25 6.70 -16.00
CA LYS A 245 6.90 7.29 -17.29
C LYS A 245 7.32 8.75 -17.28
N VAL A 246 8.03 9.17 -18.32
CA VAL A 246 8.58 10.51 -18.41
C VAL A 246 8.18 11.11 -19.76
N SER A 247 7.49 12.23 -19.72
CA SER A 247 7.18 13.03 -20.91
C SER A 247 7.90 14.36 -20.81
N TYR A 248 8.55 14.81 -21.86
CA TYR A 248 9.38 16.02 -21.77
C TYR A 248 9.29 16.87 -23.04
N ASP A 249 9.58 18.16 -22.86
CA ASP A 249 9.79 19.12 -23.91
C ASP A 249 11.08 19.90 -23.62
N LEU A 250 12.19 19.43 -24.19
CA LEU A 250 13.53 19.92 -23.93
C LEU A 250 14.08 20.74 -25.11
N PRO A 251 15.00 21.69 -24.88
CA PRO A 251 15.69 22.38 -25.97
C PRO A 251 16.56 21.40 -26.76
N ARG A 252 16.76 21.69 -28.05
CA ARG A 252 17.76 21.00 -28.86
C ARG A 252 18.97 21.92 -29.06
N LEU A 253 20.13 21.46 -28.64
CA LEU A 253 21.39 22.20 -28.75
C LEU A 253 22.20 21.71 -29.98
N GLU A 254 22.88 22.63 -30.66
CA GLU A 254 23.93 22.33 -31.66
C GLU A 254 25.26 21.95 -30.97
N GLU A 255 26.22 21.42 -31.74
CA GLU A 255 27.58 21.15 -31.23
C GLU A 255 28.29 22.42 -30.71
N ASP A 256 27.92 23.59 -31.24
CA ASP A 256 28.44 24.90 -30.80
C ASP A 256 27.71 25.47 -29.57
N GLY A 257 26.72 24.74 -29.03
CA GLY A 257 25.91 25.15 -27.88
C GLY A 257 24.70 26.03 -28.22
N SER A 258 24.53 26.47 -29.46
CA SER A 258 23.38 27.30 -29.85
C SER A 258 22.06 26.53 -29.81
N VAL A 259 20.97 27.22 -29.45
CA VAL A 259 19.63 26.62 -29.30
C VAL A 259 18.92 26.60 -30.65
N LYS A 260 18.48 25.41 -31.10
CA LYS A 260 17.69 25.26 -32.32
C LYS A 260 16.23 25.63 -32.09
N SER A 261 15.54 25.98 -33.17
CA SER A 261 14.07 26.17 -33.16
C SER A 261 13.29 24.88 -32.94
N GLN A 262 13.89 23.73 -33.30
CA GLN A 262 13.31 22.41 -33.06
C GLN A 262 13.53 22.01 -31.60
N ARG A 263 12.55 21.34 -31.00
CA ARG A 263 12.60 20.86 -29.62
C ARG A 263 12.69 19.34 -29.58
N ASN A 264 13.24 18.81 -28.49
CA ASN A 264 13.28 17.39 -28.21
C ASN A 264 12.06 17.03 -27.35
N ILE A 265 11.03 16.49 -27.99
CA ILE A 265 9.75 16.15 -27.36
C ILE A 265 9.53 14.65 -27.51
N ASP A 266 9.41 13.95 -26.39
CA ASP A 266 9.15 12.51 -26.39
C ASP A 266 8.48 12.05 -25.08
N THR A 267 8.02 10.81 -25.08
CA THR A 267 7.58 10.08 -23.90
C THR A 267 8.32 8.75 -23.82
N VAL A 268 9.05 8.53 -22.73
CA VAL A 268 9.77 7.29 -22.45
C VAL A 268 9.19 6.60 -21.21
N SER A 269 9.34 5.27 -21.13
CA SER A 269 8.89 4.49 -19.97
C SER A 269 9.92 3.44 -19.59
N PHE A 270 10.10 3.27 -18.29
CA PHE A 270 11.01 2.31 -17.66
C PHE A 270 10.25 1.51 -16.60
N SER A 271 10.73 0.31 -16.31
CA SER A 271 10.14 -0.58 -15.31
C SER A 271 11.22 -1.28 -14.49
N LEU A 272 11.05 -1.32 -13.17
CA LEU A 272 11.90 -2.06 -12.25
C LEU A 272 11.05 -2.94 -11.34
N ASP A 273 10.96 -4.21 -11.70
CA ASP A 273 10.22 -5.18 -10.91
C ASP A 273 11.14 -5.88 -9.91
N THR A 274 10.55 -6.32 -8.81
CA THR A 274 11.20 -7.22 -7.84
C THR A 274 10.99 -8.67 -8.22
N ASN A 275 11.80 -9.58 -7.66
CA ASN A 275 11.55 -11.00 -7.85
C ASN A 275 10.34 -11.45 -7.01
N PRO A 276 9.39 -12.22 -7.59
CA PRO A 276 8.24 -12.69 -6.85
C PRO A 276 8.67 -13.62 -5.71
N THR A 277 8.17 -13.33 -4.51
CA THR A 277 8.32 -14.20 -3.34
C THR A 277 7.09 -15.09 -3.20
N ASN A 278 7.31 -16.40 -3.06
CA ASN A 278 6.23 -17.39 -3.03
C ASN A 278 6.17 -18.09 -1.66
N GLN A 279 4.99 -18.10 -1.05
CA GLN A 279 4.71 -18.79 0.20
C GLN A 279 3.61 -19.83 0.00
N ARG A 280 3.94 -21.12 0.17
CA ARG A 280 2.92 -22.18 0.21
C ARG A 280 2.14 -22.11 1.52
N LEU A 281 0.82 -22.16 1.42
CA LEU A 281 -0.06 -22.25 2.58
C LEU A 281 -0.28 -23.69 3.03
N ILE A 282 -0.81 -23.84 4.25
CA ILE A 282 -1.17 -25.14 4.80
C ILE A 282 -2.31 -25.78 3.99
N ILE A 283 -2.41 -27.10 4.03
CA ILE A 283 -3.49 -27.84 3.37
C ILE A 283 -4.58 -28.14 4.41
N PRO A 284 -5.81 -27.60 4.25
CA PRO A 284 -6.89 -27.86 5.19
C PRO A 284 -7.31 -29.33 5.21
N ALA A 285 -7.76 -29.82 6.37
CA ALA A 285 -8.21 -31.20 6.57
C ALA A 285 -9.68 -31.44 6.17
N MET A 286 -10.39 -30.39 5.73
CA MET A 286 -11.83 -30.38 5.46
C MET A 286 -12.22 -31.32 4.31
N ARG A 287 -13.13 -32.25 4.56
CA ARG A 287 -13.58 -33.25 3.56
C ARG A 287 -15.00 -33.02 3.07
N ASP A 288 -15.85 -32.43 3.89
CA ASP A 288 -17.27 -32.19 3.63
C ASP A 288 -17.54 -31.03 2.65
N VAL A 289 -16.49 -30.30 2.25
CA VAL A 289 -16.56 -29.19 1.31
C VAL A 289 -16.37 -29.61 -0.14
N SER A 290 -15.97 -30.87 -0.40
CA SER A 290 -15.64 -31.29 -1.77
C SER A 290 -16.89 -31.33 -2.67
N GLY A 291 -16.79 -30.68 -3.83
CA GLY A 291 -17.91 -30.50 -4.77
C GLY A 291 -18.90 -29.41 -4.36
N HIS A 292 -18.68 -28.72 -3.24
CA HIS A 292 -19.51 -27.59 -2.82
C HIS A 292 -19.17 -26.34 -3.65
N TRP A 293 -20.15 -25.50 -3.96
CA TRP A 293 -19.94 -24.30 -4.79
C TRP A 293 -18.94 -23.30 -4.19
N ALA A 294 -18.77 -23.33 -2.86
CA ALA A 294 -17.83 -22.51 -2.11
C ALA A 294 -16.52 -23.25 -1.74
N GLU A 295 -16.26 -24.44 -2.30
CA GLU A 295 -15.09 -25.27 -1.95
C GLU A 295 -13.79 -24.47 -1.97
N GLU A 296 -13.54 -23.74 -3.06
CA GLU A 296 -12.33 -22.95 -3.24
C GLU A 296 -12.20 -21.83 -2.20
N ASN A 297 -13.26 -21.03 -2.00
CA ASN A 297 -13.28 -19.94 -1.01
C ASN A 297 -13.05 -20.45 0.41
N ILE A 298 -13.68 -21.58 0.77
CA ILE A 298 -13.51 -22.20 2.09
C ILE A 298 -12.07 -22.66 2.26
N LEU A 299 -11.51 -23.37 1.27
CA LEU A 299 -10.15 -23.88 1.33
C LEU A 299 -9.12 -22.74 1.38
N LEU A 300 -9.34 -21.63 0.66
CA LEU A 300 -8.47 -20.45 0.71
C LEU A 300 -8.43 -19.86 2.13
N LEU A 301 -9.59 -19.52 2.70
CA LEU A 301 -9.64 -18.92 4.05
C LEU A 301 -9.16 -19.90 5.13
N ALA A 302 -9.38 -21.20 4.96
CA ALA A 302 -8.81 -22.21 5.85
C ALA A 302 -7.28 -22.26 5.74
N SER A 303 -6.73 -22.16 4.52
CA SER A 303 -5.29 -22.15 4.26
C SER A 303 -4.60 -20.90 4.84
N LEU A 304 -5.32 -19.76 4.89
CA LEU A 304 -4.88 -18.55 5.58
C LEU A 304 -5.01 -18.63 7.11
N GLY A 305 -5.73 -19.62 7.64
CA GLY A 305 -6.05 -19.74 9.06
C GLY A 305 -7.23 -18.89 9.54
N ALA A 306 -7.93 -18.23 8.61
CA ALA A 306 -9.12 -17.40 8.87
C ALA A 306 -10.32 -18.24 9.33
N VAL A 307 -10.37 -19.51 8.94
CA VAL A 307 -11.23 -20.53 9.55
C VAL A 307 -10.37 -21.71 10.00
N TYR A 308 -10.89 -22.52 10.93
CA TYR A 308 -10.16 -23.63 11.55
C TYR A 308 -9.68 -24.67 10.53
N PRO A 309 -8.36 -24.77 10.23
CA PRO A 309 -7.86 -25.63 9.16
C PRO A 309 -7.88 -27.12 9.51
N ASP A 310 -7.82 -27.45 10.80
CA ASP A 310 -7.68 -28.82 11.29
C ASP A 310 -9.03 -29.56 11.41
N SER A 311 -10.15 -28.86 11.25
CA SER A 311 -11.46 -29.50 11.27
C SER A 311 -11.70 -30.32 10.01
N THR A 312 -12.09 -31.59 10.17
CA THR A 312 -12.49 -32.42 9.03
C THR A 312 -13.87 -32.08 8.48
N ASN A 313 -14.72 -31.44 9.30
CA ASN A 313 -16.08 -31.04 8.97
C ASN A 313 -16.23 -29.53 9.17
N PHE A 314 -16.38 -28.79 8.08
CA PHE A 314 -16.61 -27.35 8.13
C PHE A 314 -18.07 -26.99 8.40
N GLY A 315 -19.00 -27.74 7.79
CA GLY A 315 -20.44 -27.48 7.80
C GLY A 315 -20.80 -26.25 6.97
N PRO A 316 -20.61 -26.25 5.64
CA PRO A 316 -20.76 -25.06 4.79
C PRO A 316 -22.18 -24.45 4.83
N SER A 317 -23.20 -25.27 5.07
CA SER A 317 -24.61 -24.84 5.16
C SER A 317 -25.04 -24.42 6.57
N LEU A 318 -24.18 -24.60 7.59
CA LEU A 318 -24.46 -24.12 8.95
C LEU A 318 -24.33 -22.60 9.01
N GLU A 319 -24.99 -21.98 9.97
CA GLU A 319 -24.89 -20.53 10.21
C GLU A 319 -23.48 -20.15 10.68
N MET A 320 -22.97 -19.02 10.20
CA MET A 320 -21.72 -18.43 10.66
C MET A 320 -21.97 -17.66 11.96
N THR A 321 -21.17 -17.93 12.99
CA THR A 321 -21.24 -17.18 14.24
C THR A 321 -20.50 -15.84 14.11
N ARG A 322 -20.88 -14.85 14.91
CA ARG A 322 -20.20 -13.55 14.96
C ARG A 322 -18.74 -13.66 15.39
N GLY A 323 -18.42 -14.57 16.31
CA GLY A 323 -17.06 -14.83 16.78
C GLY A 323 -16.17 -15.43 15.69
N ASP A 324 -16.67 -16.44 14.98
CA ASP A 324 -15.92 -17.05 13.87
C ASP A 324 -15.71 -16.07 12.71
N PHE A 325 -16.70 -15.22 12.43
CA PHE A 325 -16.55 -14.17 11.42
C PHE A 325 -15.55 -13.09 11.84
N ALA A 326 -15.50 -12.72 13.12
CA ALA A 326 -14.48 -11.79 13.64
C ALA A 326 -13.06 -12.33 13.43
N ARG A 327 -12.84 -13.61 13.69
CA ARG A 327 -11.58 -14.29 13.34
C ARG A 327 -11.31 -14.25 11.85
N ALA A 328 -12.29 -14.63 11.04
CA ALA A 328 -12.11 -14.71 9.60
C ALA A 328 -11.71 -13.36 9.00
N VAL A 329 -12.35 -12.27 9.44
CA VAL A 329 -12.02 -10.90 9.07
C VAL A 329 -10.62 -10.51 9.53
N ALA A 330 -10.30 -10.73 10.82
CA ALA A 330 -9.03 -10.31 11.38
C ALA A 330 -7.84 -10.97 10.68
N VAL A 331 -7.94 -12.27 10.40
CA VAL A 331 -6.87 -13.02 9.72
C VAL A 331 -6.82 -12.67 8.24
N ALA A 332 -7.96 -12.63 7.54
CA ALA A 332 -8.00 -12.34 6.11
C ALA A 332 -7.49 -10.93 5.78
N MET A 333 -7.70 -9.96 6.68
CA MET A 333 -7.25 -8.58 6.52
C MET A 333 -5.89 -8.31 7.18
N GLY A 334 -5.21 -9.34 7.69
CA GLY A 334 -3.89 -9.21 8.32
C GLY A 334 -3.85 -8.24 9.51
N LEU A 335 -4.94 -8.15 10.28
CA LEU A 335 -5.01 -7.23 11.42
C LEU A 335 -3.98 -7.63 12.49
N PRO A 336 -3.33 -6.66 13.15
CA PRO A 336 -2.45 -6.97 14.27
C PRO A 336 -3.28 -7.56 15.41
N VAL A 337 -2.92 -8.76 15.84
CA VAL A 337 -3.53 -9.45 16.97
C VAL A 337 -2.47 -9.64 18.04
N GLU A 338 -2.69 -9.07 19.21
CA GLU A 338 -1.80 -9.27 20.35
C GLU A 338 -1.82 -10.75 20.76
N GLU A 339 -0.65 -11.38 20.78
CA GLU A 339 -0.53 -12.70 21.36
C GLU A 339 -0.50 -12.59 22.89
N PRO A 340 -1.24 -13.44 23.61
CA PRO A 340 -1.15 -13.46 25.06
C PRO A 340 0.30 -13.74 25.47
N PRO A 341 0.80 -13.11 26.56
CA PRO A 341 2.17 -13.30 26.99
C PRO A 341 2.45 -14.80 27.16
N THR A 342 3.39 -15.32 26.36
CA THR A 342 3.90 -16.67 26.57
C THR A 342 4.47 -16.73 27.97
N GLN A 343 3.99 -17.69 28.78
CA GLN A 343 4.27 -17.78 30.21
C GLN A 343 5.77 -17.88 30.52
N GLN A 344 6.47 -16.75 30.53
CA GLN A 344 7.72 -16.61 31.25
C GLN A 344 7.34 -16.44 32.71
N ARG A 345 7.65 -17.48 33.50
CA ARG A 345 7.42 -17.50 34.94
C ARG A 345 7.97 -16.21 35.55
N SER A 346 7.14 -15.58 36.38
CA SER A 346 7.33 -14.39 37.21
C SER A 346 7.34 -13.02 36.49
N VAL A 347 6.14 -12.52 36.17
CA VAL A 347 5.80 -11.09 36.31
C VAL A 347 4.34 -11.03 36.76
N THR A 348 4.02 -10.13 37.70
CA THR A 348 2.67 -9.80 38.16
C THR A 348 1.67 -9.82 37.00
N THR A 349 0.76 -10.79 36.99
CA THR A 349 -0.36 -10.85 36.04
C THR A 349 -1.20 -9.60 36.25
N VAL A 350 -1.05 -8.61 35.37
CA VAL A 350 -2.08 -7.59 35.19
C VAL A 350 -3.23 -8.36 34.55
N GLU A 351 -4.28 -8.65 35.31
CA GLU A 351 -5.52 -9.19 34.75
C GLU A 351 -6.06 -8.15 33.77
N GLU A 352 -5.94 -8.40 32.46
CA GLU A 352 -6.61 -7.59 31.46
C GLU A 352 -8.12 -7.71 31.68
N THR A 353 -8.78 -6.59 31.91
CA THR A 353 -10.24 -6.55 32.02
C THR A 353 -10.86 -6.93 30.67
N PRO A 354 -11.73 -7.94 30.61
CA PRO A 354 -12.35 -8.35 29.35
C PRO A 354 -13.22 -7.23 28.78
N LEU A 355 -13.09 -6.97 27.47
CA LEU A 355 -13.86 -5.94 26.77
C LEU A 355 -15.37 -6.20 26.79
N PHE A 356 -15.76 -7.48 26.82
CA PHE A 356 -17.16 -7.90 26.83
C PHE A 356 -17.39 -8.95 27.92
N LEU A 357 -18.55 -8.88 28.57
CA LEU A 357 -18.95 -9.76 29.68
C LEU A 357 -19.18 -11.22 29.24
N ASP A 358 -19.37 -11.46 27.94
CA ASP A 358 -19.68 -12.75 27.34
C ASP A 358 -18.56 -13.31 26.46
N VAL A 359 -17.36 -12.70 26.52
CA VAL A 359 -16.15 -13.19 25.84
C VAL A 359 -15.14 -13.57 26.91
N ASN A 360 -14.92 -14.88 27.09
CA ASN A 360 -13.91 -15.39 28.00
C ASN A 360 -12.52 -15.22 27.37
N SER A 361 -11.50 -14.86 28.16
CA SER A 361 -10.11 -14.77 27.69
C SER A 361 -9.56 -16.08 27.15
N ASP A 362 -10.10 -17.22 27.61
CA ASP A 362 -9.72 -18.56 27.14
C ASP A 362 -10.42 -18.96 25.82
N ASP A 363 -11.36 -18.16 25.32
CA ASP A 363 -12.00 -18.39 24.02
C ASP A 363 -10.97 -18.14 22.90
N GLU A 364 -10.82 -19.10 21.98
CA GLU A 364 -9.88 -19.01 20.85
C GLU A 364 -10.16 -17.78 19.96
N ASN A 365 -11.41 -17.32 19.93
CA ASN A 365 -11.82 -16.13 19.19
C ASN A 365 -11.64 -14.81 19.96
N ALA A 366 -11.33 -14.84 21.26
CA ALA A 366 -11.28 -13.63 22.11
C ALA A 366 -10.31 -12.56 21.59
N LYS A 367 -9.10 -12.98 21.19
CA LYS A 367 -8.08 -12.06 20.66
C LYS A 367 -8.49 -11.41 19.33
N TYR A 368 -9.22 -12.15 18.49
CA TYR A 368 -9.71 -11.62 17.22
C TYR A 368 -10.88 -10.68 17.44
N ILE A 369 -11.80 -11.01 18.36
CA ILE A 369 -12.89 -10.14 18.79
C ILE A 369 -12.33 -8.82 19.33
N LYS A 370 -11.30 -8.87 20.19
CA LYS A 370 -10.58 -7.70 20.70
C LYS A 370 -10.07 -6.84 19.53
N ALA A 371 -9.31 -7.42 18.62
CA ALA A 371 -8.73 -6.70 17.48
C ALA A 371 -9.77 -6.03 16.58
N VAL A 372 -10.85 -6.73 16.20
CA VAL A 372 -11.90 -6.13 15.35
C VAL A 372 -12.71 -5.06 16.07
N THR A 373 -12.86 -5.16 17.39
CA THR A 373 -13.57 -4.15 18.19
C THR A 373 -12.72 -2.90 18.43
N GLU A 374 -11.45 -3.04 18.77
CA GLU A 374 -10.54 -1.90 18.95
C GLU A 374 -10.36 -1.10 17.66
N LYS A 375 -10.41 -1.78 16.52
CA LYS A 375 -10.40 -1.15 15.19
C LYS A 375 -11.78 -0.64 14.74
N GLY A 376 -12.84 -0.80 15.53
CA GLY A 376 -14.19 -0.33 15.20
C GLY A 376 -14.89 -1.10 14.06
N ILE A 377 -14.34 -2.23 13.63
CA ILE A 377 -14.86 -3.06 12.53
C ILE A 377 -16.17 -3.74 12.97
N MET A 378 -16.12 -4.41 14.12
CA MET A 378 -17.27 -5.08 14.73
C MET A 378 -17.53 -4.55 16.13
N ASN A 379 -18.77 -4.15 16.37
CA ASN A 379 -19.24 -3.69 17.67
C ASN A 379 -20.12 -4.76 18.35
N GLY A 380 -20.16 -4.75 19.67
CA GLY A 380 -21.13 -5.52 20.43
C GLY A 380 -22.57 -5.03 20.22
N LYS A 381 -23.55 -5.86 20.57
CA LYS A 381 -24.98 -5.53 20.40
C LYS A 381 -25.58 -4.74 21.58
N GLY A 382 -24.74 -4.29 22.52
CA GLY A 382 -25.14 -3.52 23.71
C GLY A 382 -24.94 -4.26 25.03
N HIS A 383 -25.19 -3.58 26.15
CA HIS A 383 -25.06 -4.12 27.51
C HIS A 383 -23.69 -4.74 27.85
N GLY A 384 -22.62 -4.26 27.22
CA GLY A 384 -21.27 -4.81 27.40
C GLY A 384 -21.11 -6.22 26.85
N ARG A 385 -21.89 -6.62 25.83
CA ARG A 385 -21.89 -7.97 25.24
C ARG A 385 -21.62 -7.97 23.74
N PHE A 386 -20.82 -8.92 23.27
CA PHE A 386 -20.48 -9.11 21.86
C PHE A 386 -21.43 -10.07 21.14
N TYR A 387 -21.94 -11.07 21.87
CA TYR A 387 -22.70 -12.22 21.37
C TYR A 387 -21.90 -13.05 20.35
N PRO A 388 -20.77 -13.67 20.74
CA PRO A 388 -19.91 -14.38 19.80
C PRO A 388 -20.58 -15.60 19.16
N ASN A 389 -21.49 -16.25 19.87
CA ASN A 389 -22.18 -17.46 19.39
C ASN A 389 -23.48 -17.17 18.61
N ASP A 390 -23.91 -15.91 18.54
CA ASP A 390 -25.07 -15.54 17.73
C ASP A 390 -24.73 -15.67 16.25
N SER A 391 -25.74 -16.04 15.47
CA SER A 391 -25.66 -16.07 14.02
C SER A 391 -25.47 -14.66 13.45
N LEU A 392 -24.59 -14.56 12.46
CA LEU A 392 -24.29 -13.32 11.74
C LEU A 392 -25.32 -13.10 10.63
N THR A 393 -25.92 -11.91 10.58
CA THR A 393 -26.83 -11.53 9.50
C THR A 393 -26.09 -10.99 8.28
N LYS A 394 -26.73 -11.07 7.10
CA LYS A 394 -26.17 -10.51 5.85
C LYS A 394 -25.91 -9.01 5.94
N ALA A 395 -26.78 -8.25 6.60
CA ALA A 395 -26.57 -6.82 6.81
C ALA A 395 -25.35 -6.54 7.72
N GLU A 396 -25.21 -7.26 8.84
CA GLU A 396 -24.05 -7.11 9.73
C GLU A 396 -22.72 -7.41 9.00
N ALA A 397 -22.66 -8.51 8.24
CA ALA A 397 -21.47 -8.85 7.46
C ALA A 397 -21.12 -7.76 6.44
N THR A 398 -22.12 -7.22 5.74
CA THR A 398 -21.93 -6.17 4.73
C THR A 398 -21.39 -4.88 5.36
N VAL A 399 -21.91 -4.49 6.52
CA VAL A 399 -21.41 -3.34 7.28
C VAL A 399 -19.94 -3.54 7.67
N VAL A 400 -19.56 -4.75 8.08
CA VAL A 400 -18.16 -5.05 8.40
C VAL A 400 -17.24 -4.83 7.19
N LEU A 401 -17.65 -5.29 5.99
CA LEU A 401 -16.84 -5.08 4.78
C LEU A 401 -16.67 -3.60 4.45
N ILE A 402 -17.74 -2.80 4.54
CA ILE A 402 -17.67 -1.37 4.22
C ILE A 402 -16.88 -0.59 5.28
N ARG A 403 -17.01 -0.94 6.56
CA ARG A 403 -16.21 -0.36 7.64
C ARG A 403 -14.73 -0.65 7.48
N LEU A 404 -14.35 -1.85 7.03
CA LEU A 404 -12.95 -2.18 6.73
C LEU A 404 -12.36 -1.22 5.70
N LEU A 405 -13.13 -0.91 4.66
CA LEU A 405 -12.74 0.01 3.58
C LEU A 405 -12.85 1.49 3.96
N GLY A 406 -13.61 1.82 5.02
CA GLY A 406 -13.87 3.20 5.43
C GLY A 406 -14.79 3.96 4.48
N PHE A 407 -15.71 3.25 3.81
CA PHE A 407 -16.58 3.78 2.77
C PHE A 407 -18.02 4.03 3.23
N GLU A 408 -18.26 4.08 4.54
CA GLU A 408 -19.59 4.34 5.12
C GLU A 408 -20.20 5.65 4.63
N ASP A 409 -19.37 6.67 4.43
CA ASP A 409 -19.78 8.02 4.04
C ASP A 409 -19.89 8.22 2.52
N LEU A 410 -19.68 7.18 1.70
CA LEU A 410 -19.82 7.26 0.24
C LEU A 410 -21.29 7.14 -0.23
N ALA A 411 -22.22 6.85 0.68
CA ALA A 411 -23.64 6.86 0.36
C ALA A 411 -24.14 8.29 0.08
N PRO A 412 -25.12 8.48 -0.84
CA PRO A 412 -25.69 9.79 -1.12
C PRO A 412 -26.32 10.43 0.13
N ILE A 413 -26.09 11.73 0.32
CA ILE A 413 -26.66 12.49 1.45
C ILE A 413 -28.19 12.71 1.29
N GLN A 414 -28.67 12.77 0.05
CA GLN A 414 -30.10 12.95 -0.25
C GLN A 414 -30.88 11.65 -0.12
N GLN A 415 -32.21 11.71 -0.23
CA GLN A 415 -33.03 10.50 -0.19
C GLN A 415 -32.68 9.57 -1.36
N TYR A 416 -32.15 8.39 -1.02
CA TYR A 416 -31.78 7.35 -1.98
C TYR A 416 -32.40 6.00 -1.59
N SER A 417 -32.36 5.05 -2.53
CA SER A 417 -32.75 3.65 -2.33
C SER A 417 -31.58 2.75 -2.71
N THR A 418 -31.42 1.64 -2.00
CA THR A 418 -30.51 0.55 -2.43
C THR A 418 -30.98 -0.12 -3.72
N GLY A 419 -32.21 0.13 -4.17
CA GLY A 419 -32.82 -0.53 -5.32
C GLY A 419 -33.31 -1.96 -5.05
N PHE A 420 -33.16 -2.46 -3.82
CA PHE A 420 -33.76 -3.73 -3.42
C PHE A 420 -35.22 -3.54 -3.01
N SER A 421 -36.05 -4.55 -3.26
CA SER A 421 -37.49 -4.53 -2.95
C SER A 421 -37.76 -4.55 -1.44
N ASP A 422 -36.80 -5.02 -0.65
CA ASP A 422 -36.82 -5.04 0.82
C ASP A 422 -35.95 -3.94 1.44
N ASP A 423 -35.71 -2.83 0.73
CA ASP A 423 -34.98 -1.65 1.24
C ASP A 423 -35.54 -1.16 2.58
N SER A 424 -36.86 -1.23 2.78
CA SER A 424 -37.52 -0.82 4.03
C SER A 424 -37.24 -1.74 5.23
N GLN A 425 -36.68 -2.93 5.00
CA GLN A 425 -36.26 -3.86 6.05
C GLN A 425 -34.82 -3.63 6.51
N LEU A 426 -34.07 -2.77 5.79
CA LEU A 426 -32.71 -2.41 6.18
C LEU A 426 -32.76 -1.51 7.43
N PRO A 427 -31.96 -1.83 8.45
CA PRO A 427 -31.79 -0.92 9.57
C PRO A 427 -31.02 0.33 9.11
N ASN A 428 -31.32 1.49 9.70
CA ASN A 428 -30.65 2.75 9.37
C ASN A 428 -29.12 2.65 9.41
N TRP A 429 -28.57 1.92 10.40
CA TRP A 429 -27.12 1.72 10.55
C TRP A 429 -26.47 0.91 9.43
N GLY A 430 -27.25 0.19 8.62
CA GLY A 430 -26.76 -0.70 7.57
C GLY A 430 -27.15 -0.26 6.16
N LYS A 431 -28.08 0.69 6.02
CA LYS A 431 -28.58 1.10 4.70
C LYS A 431 -27.48 1.73 3.83
N ASP A 432 -26.70 2.65 4.38
CA ASP A 432 -25.57 3.29 3.68
C ASP A 432 -24.56 2.23 3.21
N CYS A 433 -24.16 1.33 4.11
CA CYS A 433 -23.20 0.28 3.76
C CYS A 433 -23.73 -0.70 2.72
N VAL A 434 -25.01 -1.08 2.78
CA VAL A 434 -25.60 -1.98 1.76
C VAL A 434 -25.71 -1.29 0.40
N TYR A 435 -26.03 0.00 0.38
CA TYR A 435 -25.97 0.80 -0.85
C TYR A 435 -24.56 0.77 -1.44
N VAL A 436 -23.56 1.20 -0.67
CA VAL A 436 -22.16 1.30 -1.13
C VAL A 436 -21.63 -0.07 -1.56
N ALA A 437 -21.85 -1.12 -0.77
CA ALA A 437 -21.40 -2.46 -1.10
C ALA A 437 -22.00 -3.00 -2.40
N LYS A 438 -23.23 -2.59 -2.73
CA LYS A 438 -23.88 -2.94 -3.99
C LYS A 438 -23.25 -2.19 -5.16
N GLU A 439 -23.02 -0.88 -5.02
CA GLU A 439 -22.38 -0.06 -6.05
C GLU A 439 -20.94 -0.52 -6.36
N LEU A 440 -20.21 -0.98 -5.34
CA LEU A 440 -18.89 -1.58 -5.47
C LEU A 440 -18.92 -3.05 -5.97
N GLY A 441 -20.10 -3.64 -6.17
CA GLY A 441 -20.25 -5.04 -6.59
C GLY A 441 -19.86 -6.09 -5.54
N LEU A 442 -19.55 -5.68 -4.30
CA LEU A 442 -19.15 -6.57 -3.20
C LEU A 442 -20.30 -7.48 -2.73
N VAL A 443 -21.54 -7.01 -2.86
CA VAL A 443 -22.74 -7.78 -2.50
C VAL A 443 -23.74 -7.82 -3.63
N GLN A 444 -24.40 -8.98 -3.77
CA GLN A 444 -25.47 -9.19 -4.74
C GLN A 444 -26.76 -9.60 -4.03
N GLY A 445 -27.88 -9.20 -4.63
CA GLY A 445 -29.22 -9.66 -4.24
C GLY A 445 -29.53 -11.04 -4.79
N SER A 446 -30.56 -11.67 -4.25
CA SER A 446 -31.18 -12.86 -4.84
C SER A 446 -32.44 -12.42 -5.57
N GLY A 447 -32.32 -12.20 -6.89
CA GLY A 447 -33.32 -11.46 -7.65
C GLY A 447 -33.36 -10.00 -7.18
N ASN A 448 -34.56 -9.48 -6.87
CA ASN A 448 -34.74 -8.10 -6.43
C ASN A 448 -34.63 -7.90 -4.90
N TYR A 449 -34.27 -8.93 -4.14
CA TYR A 449 -34.24 -8.90 -2.67
C TYR A 449 -32.82 -9.04 -2.13
N PHE A 450 -32.51 -8.29 -1.07
CA PHE A 450 -31.24 -8.37 -0.37
C PHE A 450 -31.25 -9.41 0.75
N TYR A 451 -32.36 -9.49 1.51
CA TYR A 451 -32.57 -10.27 2.73
C TYR A 451 -31.67 -9.83 3.91
N PRO A 452 -31.82 -8.61 4.43
CA PRO A 452 -30.89 -8.04 5.41
C PRO A 452 -30.78 -8.82 6.73
N ASN A 453 -31.90 -9.38 7.19
CA ASN A 453 -31.99 -10.09 8.47
C ASN A 453 -31.74 -11.62 8.35
N LYS A 454 -31.43 -12.12 7.14
CA LYS A 454 -31.13 -13.54 6.94
C LYS A 454 -29.79 -13.86 7.58
N ALA A 455 -29.74 -14.93 8.38
CA ALA A 455 -28.50 -15.50 8.87
C ALA A 455 -27.65 -16.02 7.69
N LEU A 456 -26.37 -15.68 7.68
CA LEU A 456 -25.44 -16.17 6.68
C LEU A 456 -25.01 -17.58 7.03
N THR A 457 -25.01 -18.45 6.02
CA THR A 457 -24.27 -19.71 6.09
C THR A 457 -22.77 -19.45 6.11
N LYS A 458 -21.99 -20.38 6.63
CA LYS A 458 -20.53 -20.29 6.62
C LYS A 458 -19.99 -20.11 5.20
N ALA A 459 -20.55 -20.84 4.23
CA ALA A 459 -20.17 -20.72 2.82
C ALA A 459 -20.44 -19.33 2.23
N GLU A 460 -21.58 -18.71 2.55
CA GLU A 460 -21.89 -17.35 2.10
C GLU A 460 -20.94 -16.32 2.76
N ALA A 461 -20.68 -16.44 4.06
CA ALA A 461 -19.81 -15.52 4.79
C ALA A 461 -18.35 -15.55 4.29
N VAL A 462 -17.77 -16.74 4.05
CA VAL A 462 -16.41 -16.84 3.51
C VAL A 462 -16.33 -16.30 2.08
N THR A 463 -17.37 -16.54 1.27
CA THR A 463 -17.43 -16.01 -0.10
C THR A 463 -17.48 -14.49 -0.12
N MET A 464 -18.23 -13.87 0.81
CA MET A 464 -18.23 -12.41 0.96
C MET A 464 -16.83 -11.86 1.28
N LEU A 465 -16.05 -12.55 2.13
CA LEU A 465 -14.68 -12.15 2.42
C LEU A 465 -13.74 -12.38 1.23
N THR A 466 -13.85 -13.48 0.50
CA THR A 466 -13.06 -13.70 -0.72
C THR A 466 -13.37 -12.66 -1.78
N ASN A 467 -14.64 -12.24 -1.94
CA ASN A 467 -14.99 -11.13 -2.82
C ASN A 467 -14.33 -9.81 -2.40
N LEU A 468 -14.26 -9.53 -1.10
CA LEU A 468 -13.53 -8.37 -0.58
C LEU A 468 -12.03 -8.47 -0.89
N ILE A 469 -11.41 -9.65 -0.69
CA ILE A 469 -10.00 -9.88 -1.05
C ILE A 469 -9.77 -9.61 -2.54
N ASN A 470 -10.64 -10.12 -3.42
CA ASN A 470 -10.54 -9.91 -4.85
C ASN A 470 -10.70 -8.42 -5.22
N TYR A 471 -11.66 -7.72 -4.61
CA TYR A 471 -11.81 -6.27 -4.78
C TYR A 471 -10.52 -5.52 -4.40
N LEU A 472 -9.89 -5.89 -3.28
CA LEU A 472 -8.65 -5.29 -2.80
C LEU A 472 -7.45 -5.60 -3.71
N GLN A 473 -7.38 -6.80 -4.30
CA GLN A 473 -6.30 -7.20 -5.21
C GLN A 473 -6.41 -6.56 -6.59
N TYR A 474 -7.63 -6.44 -7.12
CA TYR A 474 -7.86 -6.11 -8.53
C TYR A 474 -8.55 -4.77 -8.74
N GLU A 475 -9.75 -4.59 -8.19
CA GLU A 475 -10.61 -3.43 -8.49
C GLU A 475 -10.06 -2.14 -7.89
N LEU A 476 -9.69 -2.15 -6.60
CA LEU A 476 -9.09 -0.98 -5.95
C LEU A 476 -7.76 -0.60 -6.58
N ARG A 477 -6.95 -1.61 -6.93
CA ARG A 477 -5.69 -1.40 -7.66
C ARG A 477 -5.92 -0.80 -9.04
N PHE A 478 -6.91 -1.30 -9.78
CA PHE A 478 -7.23 -0.80 -11.11
C PHE A 478 -7.65 0.68 -11.07
N ASP A 479 -8.49 1.07 -10.12
CA ASP A 479 -8.92 2.46 -9.95
C ASP A 479 -7.73 3.40 -9.73
N TYR A 480 -6.83 3.03 -8.82
CA TYR A 480 -5.65 3.85 -8.53
C TYR A 480 -4.57 3.77 -9.62
N ARG A 481 -4.50 2.71 -10.44
CA ARG A 481 -3.46 2.60 -11.47
C ARG A 481 -3.91 3.17 -12.81
N GLU A 482 -5.06 2.74 -13.30
CA GLU A 482 -5.46 2.98 -14.69
C GLU A 482 -6.30 4.25 -14.84
N ASN A 483 -7.15 4.60 -13.88
CA ASN A 483 -7.91 5.85 -13.97
C ASN A 483 -6.97 7.06 -13.81
N LEU A 484 -5.98 6.99 -12.93
CA LEU A 484 -5.04 8.10 -12.73
C LEU A 484 -4.06 8.32 -13.90
N LEU A 485 -3.76 7.30 -14.71
CA LEU A 485 -2.87 7.42 -15.87
C LEU A 485 -3.59 7.85 -17.16
N ASN A 486 -4.91 7.70 -17.23
CA ASN A 486 -5.73 7.97 -18.41
C ASN A 486 -6.57 9.26 -18.33
N TYR A 487 -6.48 10.02 -17.23
CA TYR A 487 -7.15 11.32 -17.07
C TYR A 487 -6.23 12.51 -17.34
#